data_AF-A0A183M9L8-F1
#
_entry.id   AF-A0A183M9L8-F1
#
_cell.length_a   1.000
_cell.length_b   1.000
_cell.length_c   1.000
_cell.angle_alpha   90.00
_cell.angle_beta   90.00
_cell.angle_gamma   90.00
#
_symmetry.space_group_name_H-M   'P 1'
#
loop_
_entity.id
_entity.type
_entity.pdbx_description
1 polymer ?
#
loop_
_entity_poly.entity_id
_entity_poly.type
_entity_poly.pdbx_seq_one_letter_code
_entity_poly.pdbx_strand_id
1 'polypeptide(L)'
;MSVLQVTRDDDKNRIRKAYHEMARKHHPDRQKTSEDKIKAEERFRLINTAYEILSDPEQRTEYDYMLDNPDQMYYHYYRYYRRRVSTKVDVRLVIISILLIISSIQVSFIITVVL
;
A
#
# COMPACT_ATOMS: atom_id res chain seq x y z
N MET A 1 -10.90 -6.69 8.69
CA MET A 1 -11.51 -7.15 9.96
C MET A 1 -11.08 -8.56 10.38
N SER A 2 -11.32 -9.59 9.55
CA SER A 2 -11.12 -11.01 9.90
C SER A 2 -9.69 -11.38 10.33
N VAL A 3 -8.66 -10.69 9.82
CA VAL A 3 -7.25 -10.95 10.17
C VAL A 3 -6.96 -10.67 11.64
N LEU A 4 -7.49 -9.57 12.20
CA LEU A 4 -7.35 -9.21 13.61
C LEU A 4 -8.53 -9.69 14.47
N GLN A 5 -9.55 -10.32 13.87
CA GLN A 5 -10.78 -10.75 14.55
C GLN A 5 -11.52 -9.58 15.23
N VAL A 6 -11.59 -8.44 14.53
CA VAL A 6 -12.30 -7.23 14.97
C VAL A 6 -13.48 -6.94 14.05
N THR A 7 -14.47 -6.21 14.55
CA THR A 7 -15.64 -5.75 13.80
C THR A 7 -15.44 -4.33 13.25
N ARG A 8 -16.38 -3.85 12.42
CA ARG A 8 -16.36 -2.48 11.89
C ARG A 8 -16.61 -1.41 12.95
N ASP A 9 -17.24 -1.78 14.05
CA ASP A 9 -17.59 -0.86 15.14
C ASP A 9 -16.54 -0.84 16.27
N ASP A 10 -15.55 -1.75 16.22
CA ASP A 10 -14.53 -1.82 17.25
C ASP A 10 -13.68 -0.55 17.31
N ASP A 11 -13.42 -0.06 18.53
CA ASP A 11 -12.64 1.14 18.75
C ASP A 11 -11.13 0.90 18.56
N LYS A 12 -10.35 1.99 18.55
CA LYS A 12 -8.90 1.93 18.37
C LYS A 12 -8.21 1.11 19.46
N ASN A 13 -8.73 1.12 20.70
CA ASN A 13 -8.18 0.36 21.80
C ASN A 13 -8.37 -1.14 21.60
N ARG A 14 -9.56 -1.55 21.16
CA ARG A 14 -9.88 -2.94 20.84
C ARG A 14 -9.03 -3.46 19.69
N ILE A 15 -8.86 -2.67 18.63
CA ILE A 15 -7.99 -2.98 17.49
C ILE A 15 -6.54 -3.16 17.94
N ARG A 16 -6.02 -2.25 18.76
CA ARG A 16 -4.66 -2.35 19.31
C ARG A 16 -4.47 -3.61 20.16
N LYS A 17 -5.43 -3.92 21.02
CA LYS A 17 -5.39 -5.13 21.86
C LYS A 17 -5.39 -6.39 21.00
N ALA A 18 -6.29 -6.46 20.02
CA ALA A 18 -6.40 -7.58 19.09
C ALA A 18 -5.11 -7.77 18.26
N TYR A 19 -4.48 -6.68 17.81
CA TYR A 19 -3.17 -6.72 17.18
C TYR A 19 -2.11 -7.37 18.07
N HIS A 20 -1.96 -6.94 19.32
CA HIS A 20 -0.98 -7.51 20.24
C HIS A 20 -1.25 -8.99 20.57
N GLU A 21 -2.52 -9.40 20.63
CA GLU A 21 -2.90 -10.81 20.81
C GLU A 21 -2.51 -11.66 19.59
N MET A 22 -2.87 -11.21 18.39
CA MET A 22 -2.59 -11.94 17.16
C MET A 22 -1.11 -11.96 16.79
N ALA A 23 -0.40 -10.84 16.98
CA ALA A 23 1.04 -10.73 16.78
C ALA A 23 1.80 -11.70 17.69
N ARG A 24 1.43 -11.79 18.97
CA ARG A 24 2.02 -12.78 19.89
C ARG A 24 1.70 -14.21 19.46
N LYS A 25 0.49 -14.50 18.99
CA LYS A 25 0.11 -15.86 18.56
C LYS A 25 0.87 -16.32 17.32
N HIS A 26 1.11 -15.41 16.37
CA HIS A 26 1.69 -15.71 15.07
C HIS A 26 3.15 -15.25 14.93
N HIS A 27 3.84 -14.97 16.03
CA HIS A 27 5.26 -14.62 15.97
C HIS A 27 6.11 -15.84 15.53
N PRO A 28 7.03 -15.71 14.55
CA PRO A 28 7.84 -16.83 14.07
C PRO A 28 8.69 -17.46 15.17
N ASP A 29 9.22 -16.68 16.12
CA ASP A 29 10.01 -17.19 17.25
C ASP A 29 9.28 -18.18 18.15
N ARG A 30 7.95 -18.21 18.11
CA ARG A 30 7.14 -19.16 18.90
C ARG A 30 6.87 -20.47 18.16
N GLN A 31 7.27 -20.56 16.90
CA GLN A 31 7.06 -21.74 16.08
C GLN A 31 8.28 -22.66 16.13
N LYS A 32 8.02 -23.96 16.19
CA LYS A 32 9.05 -24.98 16.42
C LYS A 32 9.70 -25.46 15.12
N THR A 33 8.91 -25.59 14.05
CA THR A 33 9.37 -26.10 12.75
C THR A 33 9.65 -24.96 11.78
N SER A 34 10.54 -25.19 10.82
CA SER A 34 10.84 -24.21 9.76
C SER A 34 9.61 -23.91 8.90
N GLU A 35 8.77 -24.90 8.61
CA GLU A 35 7.51 -24.69 7.87
C GLU A 35 6.53 -23.81 8.64
N ASP A 36 6.37 -24.05 9.95
CA ASP A 36 5.48 -23.23 10.78
C ASP A 36 5.99 -21.80 10.91
N LYS A 37 7.32 -21.61 10.94
CA LYS A 37 7.93 -20.28 10.93
C LYS A 37 7.59 -19.50 9.67
N ILE A 38 7.66 -20.14 8.49
CA ILE A 38 7.30 -19.51 7.22
C ILE A 38 5.82 -19.10 7.21
N LYS A 39 4.92 -20.02 7.63
CA LYS A 39 3.48 -19.73 7.74
C LYS A 39 3.19 -18.62 8.75
N ALA A 40 3.90 -18.60 9.87
CA ALA A 40 3.77 -17.56 10.88
C ALA A 40 4.25 -16.21 10.36
N GLU A 41 5.36 -16.16 9.63
CA GLU A 41 5.86 -14.93 9.01
C GLU A 41 4.86 -14.35 8.00
N GLU A 42 4.28 -15.19 7.15
CA GLU A 42 3.22 -14.76 6.22
C GLU A 42 2.00 -14.21 6.98
N ARG A 43 1.55 -14.93 8.01
CA ARG A 43 0.42 -14.48 8.82
C ARG A 43 0.73 -13.19 9.58
N PHE A 44 1.96 -13.04 10.06
CA PHE A 44 2.43 -11.86 10.76
C PHE A 44 2.45 -10.64 9.85
N ARG A 45 2.88 -10.79 8.58
CA ARG A 45 2.77 -9.74 7.57
C ARG A 45 1.33 -9.27 7.36
N LEU A 46 0.39 -10.20 7.28
CA LEU A 46 -1.04 -9.88 7.16
C LEU A 46 -1.56 -9.13 8.40
N ILE A 47 -1.17 -9.57 9.60
CA ILE A 47 -1.54 -8.93 10.87
C ILE A 47 -1.03 -7.49 10.94
N ASN A 48 0.23 -7.26 10.57
CA ASN A 48 0.81 -5.91 10.52
C ASN A 48 0.08 -5.02 9.52
N THR A 49 -0.15 -5.52 8.30
CA THR A 49 -0.86 -4.77 7.25
C THR A 49 -2.27 -4.40 7.68
N ALA A 50 -2.99 -5.33 8.32
CA ALA A 50 -4.32 -5.05 8.85
C ALA A 50 -4.29 -3.99 9.94
N TYR A 51 -3.30 -4.02 10.84
CA TYR A 51 -3.18 -3.02 11.89
C TYR A 51 -2.78 -1.64 11.35
N GLU A 52 -1.87 -1.57 10.37
CA GLU A 52 -1.49 -0.31 9.70
C GLU A 52 -2.72 0.42 9.12
N ILE A 53 -3.59 -0.32 8.43
CA ILE A 53 -4.80 0.24 7.82
C ILE A 53 -5.84 0.63 8.89
N LEU A 54 -6.07 -0.24 9.88
CA LEU A 54 -7.17 -0.06 10.84
C LEU A 54 -6.83 0.87 12.01
N SER A 55 -5.54 1.10 12.30
CA SER A 55 -5.11 1.95 13.43
C SER A 55 -5.10 3.44 13.09
N ASP A 56 -5.01 3.77 11.80
CA ASP A 56 -5.11 5.13 11.29
C ASP A 56 -6.57 5.43 10.88
N PRO A 57 -7.20 6.48 11.43
CA PRO A 57 -8.61 6.76 11.18
C PRO A 57 -8.90 7.13 9.72
N GLU A 58 -7.96 7.77 9.03
CA GLU A 58 -8.14 8.15 7.63
C GLU A 58 -8.08 6.92 6.74
N GLN A 59 -7.07 6.05 6.94
CA GLN A 59 -6.94 4.79 6.21
C GLN A 59 -8.10 3.83 6.51
N ARG A 60 -8.57 3.78 7.75
CA ARG A 60 -9.75 2.98 8.11
C ARG A 60 -10.99 3.47 7.38
N THR A 61 -11.21 4.78 7.31
CA THR A 61 -12.34 5.36 6.58
C THR A 61 -12.27 5.04 5.09
N GLU A 62 -11.08 5.10 4.50
CA GLU A 62 -10.87 4.73 3.09
C GLU A 62 -11.09 3.25 2.84
N TYR A 63 -10.60 2.39 3.73
CA TYR A 63 -10.80 0.96 3.66
C TYR A 63 -12.29 0.60 3.76
N ASP A 64 -13.00 1.23 4.69
CA ASP A 64 -14.43 1.09 4.87
C ASP A 64 -15.21 1.56 3.63
N TYR A 65 -14.85 2.72 3.06
CA TYR A 65 -15.42 3.21 1.80
C TYR A 65 -15.17 2.23 0.64
N MET A 66 -14.00 1.61 0.58
CA MET A 66 -13.67 0.60 -0.43
C MET A 66 -14.54 -0.65 -0.31
N LEU A 67 -14.83 -1.11 0.91
CA LEU A 67 -15.72 -2.23 1.16
C LEU A 67 -17.17 -1.91 0.75
N ASP A 68 -17.62 -0.67 0.99
CA ASP A 68 -18.98 -0.24 0.67
C ASP A 68 -19.18 0.03 -0.84
N ASN A 69 -18.12 0.35 -1.60
CA ASN A 69 -18.18 0.76 -3.01
C ASN A 69 -17.28 -0.12 -3.91
N PRO A 70 -17.50 -1.44 -3.99
CA PRO A 70 -16.58 -2.36 -4.66
C PRO A 70 -16.46 -2.16 -6.18
N ASP A 71 -17.44 -1.49 -6.81
CA ASP A 71 -17.48 -1.14 -8.22
C ASP A 71 -16.41 -0.09 -8.61
N GLN A 72 -15.97 0.74 -7.67
CA GLN A 72 -15.00 1.81 -7.90
C GLN A 72 -13.53 1.33 -7.87
N MET A 73 -13.25 0.18 -8.49
CA MET A 73 -11.94 -0.47 -8.50
C MET A 73 -10.80 0.49 -8.86
N TYR A 74 -10.95 1.28 -9.93
CA TYR A 74 -9.91 2.20 -10.40
C TYR A 74 -9.60 3.30 -9.38
N TYR A 75 -10.62 3.85 -8.72
CA TYR A 75 -10.47 4.88 -7.70
C TYR A 75 -9.75 4.33 -6.46
N HIS A 76 -10.18 3.17 -5.95
CA HIS A 76 -9.54 2.51 -4.80
C HIS A 76 -8.10 2.15 -5.07
N TYR A 77 -7.82 1.62 -6.27
CA TYR A 77 -6.46 1.34 -6.72
C TYR A 77 -5.61 2.61 -6.71
N TYR A 78 -6.05 3.67 -7.39
CA TYR A 78 -5.29 4.92 -7.46
C TYR A 78 -5.00 5.50 -6.07
N ARG A 79 -5.99 5.48 -5.16
CA ARG A 79 -5.86 6.03 -3.81
C ARG A 79 -4.90 5.21 -2.94
N TYR A 80 -4.99 3.87 -3.00
CA TYR A 80 -4.08 2.97 -2.30
C TYR A 80 -2.63 3.15 -2.74
N TYR A 81 -2.39 3.18 -4.06
CA TYR A 81 -1.04 3.38 -4.59
C TYR A 81 -0.52 4.77 -4.28
N ARG A 82 -1.31 5.82 -4.46
CA ARG A 82 -0.89 7.20 -4.17
C ARG A 82 -0.35 7.34 -2.74
N ARG A 83 -0.97 6.69 -1.74
CA ARG A 83 -0.52 6.77 -0.34
C ARG A 83 0.78 6.00 -0.07
N ARG A 84 0.95 4.80 -0.65
CA ARG A 84 2.16 3.97 -0.43
C ARG A 84 3.35 4.34 -1.31
N VAL A 85 3.09 4.72 -2.56
CA VAL A 85 4.11 4.97 -3.58
C VAL A 85 4.20 6.44 -3.98
N SER A 86 3.73 7.37 -3.14
CA SER A 86 3.90 8.82 -3.38
C SER A 86 5.38 9.09 -3.65
N THR A 87 5.72 9.27 -4.93
CA THR A 87 7.07 9.62 -5.33
C THR A 87 7.37 10.96 -4.70
N LYS A 88 8.54 11.07 -4.05
CA LYS A 88 9.00 12.37 -3.53
C LYS A 88 9.21 13.41 -4.65
N VAL A 89 9.21 12.96 -5.91
CA VAL A 89 9.34 13.77 -7.12
C VAL A 89 8.00 13.91 -7.84
N ASP A 90 7.70 15.14 -8.28
CA ASP A 90 6.50 15.48 -9.03
C ASP A 90 6.56 14.88 -10.45
N VAL A 91 5.54 14.10 -10.82
CA VAL A 91 5.42 13.45 -12.14
C VAL A 91 5.47 14.47 -13.28
N ARG A 92 5.02 15.70 -13.04
CA ARG A 92 5.09 16.79 -14.03
C ARG A 92 6.53 17.09 -14.45
N LEU A 93 7.48 17.07 -13.50
CA LEU A 93 8.89 17.29 -13.80
C LEU A 93 9.47 16.17 -14.67
N VAL A 94 9.05 14.93 -14.42
CA VAL A 94 9.45 13.77 -15.25
C VAL A 94 8.91 13.94 -16.67
N ILE A 95 7.64 14.27 -16.83
CA ILE A 95 7.03 14.51 -18.14
C ILE A 95 7.75 15.64 -18.88
N ILE A 96 8.00 16.78 -18.22
CA ILE A 96 8.73 17.91 -18.81
C ILE A 96 10.14 17.49 -19.26
N SER A 97 10.87 16.75 -18.42
CA SER A 97 12.22 16.28 -18.77
C SER A 97 12.22 15.37 -20.00
N ILE A 98 11.26 14.43 -20.09
CA ILE A 98 11.12 13.53 -21.24
C ILE A 98 10.77 14.33 -22.51
N LEU A 99 9.85 15.28 -22.43
CA LEU A 99 9.48 16.14 -23.56
C LEU A 99 10.66 16.98 -24.06
N LEU A 100 11.45 17.55 -23.15
CA LEU A 100 12.64 18.34 -23.50
C LEU A 100 13.72 17.48 -24.17
N ILE A 101 13.91 16.25 -23.69
CA ILE A 101 14.86 15.30 -24.30
C ILE A 101 14.39 14.91 -25.71
N ILE A 102 13.12 14.54 -25.87
CA ILE A 102 12.55 14.19 -27.18
C ILE A 102 12.67 15.37 -28.15
N SER A 103 12.32 16.58 -27.69
CA SER A 103 12.42 17.79 -28.50
C SER A 103 13.86 18.06 -28.94
N SER A 104 14.84 17.88 -28.05
CA SER A 104 16.26 18.06 -28.36
C SER A 104 16.73 17.04 -29.41
N ILE A 105 16.28 15.79 -29.32
CA ILE A 105 16.58 14.75 -30.32
C ILE A 105 15.95 15.09 -31.68
N GLN A 106 14.69 15.54 -31.69
CA GLN A 106 14.01 15.96 -32.92
C GLN A 106 14.74 17.11 -33.61
N VAL A 107 15.13 18.14 -32.85
CA VAL A 107 15.87 19.30 -33.38
C VAL A 107 17.22 18.88 -33.94
N SER A 108 17.97 18.03 -33.23
CA SER A 108 19.26 17.52 -33.73
C SER A 108 19.10 16.73 -35.03
N PHE A 109 18.09 15.87 -35.13
CA PHE A 109 17.81 15.09 -36.34
C PHE A 109 17.46 15.99 -37.54
N ILE A 110 16.60 16.99 -37.33
CA ILE A 110 16.23 17.95 -38.38
C ILE A 110 17.46 18.70 -38.90
N ILE A 111 18.34 19.18 -38.01
CA ILE A 111 19.56 19.90 -38.40
C ILE A 111 20.47 19.01 -39.25
N THR A 112 20.66 17.74 -38.89
CA THR A 112 21.50 16.79 -39.65
C THR A 112 20.92 16.43 -41.01
N VAL A 113 19.59 16.49 -41.20
CA VAL A 113 18.93 16.16 -42.47
C VAL A 113 18.84 17.36 -43.42
N VAL A 114 18.84 18.58 -42.89
CA VAL A 114 18.68 19.82 -43.66
C VAL A 114 20.02 20.45 -44.09
N LEU A 115 21.13 20.10 -43.43
CA LEU A 115 22.51 20.47 -43.82
C LEU A 115 23.15 19.39 -44.70
#